data_AF-A0A1I5SA60-F1
#
_entry.id   AF-A0A1I5SA60-F1
#
_cell.length_a   1.000
_cell.length_b   1.000
_cell.length_c   1.000
_cell.angle_alpha   90.00
_cell.angle_beta   90.00
_cell.angle_gamma   90.00
#
_symmetry.space_group_name_H-M   'P 1'
#
loop_
_entity.id
_entity.type
_entity.pdbx_description
1 polymer ?
#
loop_
_entity_poly.entity_id
_entity_poly.type
_entity_poly.pdbx_seq_one_letter_code
_entity_poly.pdbx_strand_id
1 'polypeptide(L)'
;MQFDIFPTLEHEIRLSHPDRVVTLIAACEMNQVGRFNMRESAAHSPRIASNSSPNKQDHWIFTSSVVRAQTDSRDRAMVFVAIKKKYLTKVPDSLNGWSCPYGTPMQVMKIQHGRSSSGLSFLNA
;
A
#
# COMPACT_ATOMS: atom_id res chain seq x y z
N MET A 1 -8.51 12.07 13.58
CA MET A 1 -9.03 11.34 12.40
C MET A 1 -9.52 9.99 12.89
N GLN A 2 -10.77 9.63 12.62
CA GLN A 2 -11.34 8.33 13.03
C GLN A 2 -11.09 7.33 11.90
N PHE A 3 -10.50 6.17 12.21
CA PHE A 3 -10.24 5.11 11.25
C PHE A 3 -11.33 4.04 11.38
N ASP A 4 -12.10 3.82 10.33
CA ASP A 4 -13.06 2.70 10.27
C ASP A 4 -12.38 1.39 9.80
N ILE A 5 -11.13 1.48 9.33
CA ILE A 5 -10.31 0.35 8.86
C ILE A 5 -8.89 0.53 9.38
N PHE A 6 -8.32 -0.54 9.90
CA PHE A 6 -6.95 -0.60 10.41
C PHE A 6 -6.11 -1.58 9.58
N PRO A 7 -4.80 -1.33 9.39
CA PRO A 7 -3.92 -2.32 8.80
C PRO A 7 -3.85 -3.56 9.70
N THR A 8 -3.61 -4.72 9.10
CA THR A 8 -3.31 -5.94 9.85
C THR A 8 -2.03 -5.73 10.65
N LEU A 9 -2.03 -6.20 11.91
CA LEU A 9 -0.89 -6.04 12.80
C LEU A 9 0.35 -6.79 12.25
N GLU A 10 1.54 -6.21 12.42
CA GLU A 10 2.78 -6.73 11.83
C GLU A 10 3.05 -8.20 12.22
N HIS A 11 2.85 -8.56 13.48
CA HIS A 11 3.07 -9.92 13.97
C HIS A 11 2.06 -10.91 13.34
N GLU A 12 0.82 -10.50 13.12
CA GLU A 12 -0.18 -11.34 12.44
C GLU A 12 0.18 -11.58 10.97
N ILE A 13 0.73 -10.57 10.28
CA ILE A 13 1.17 -10.72 8.89
C ILE A 13 2.32 -11.72 8.82
N ARG A 14 3.29 -11.63 9.73
CA ARG A 14 4.47 -12.52 9.75
C ARG A 14 4.10 -13.98 9.97
N LEU A 15 3.13 -14.25 10.85
CA LEU A 15 2.69 -15.60 11.22
C LEU A 15 1.56 -16.14 10.33
N SER A 16 1.04 -15.33 9.41
CA SER A 16 -0.10 -15.72 8.57
C SER A 16 0.23 -16.77 7.51
N HIS A 17 -0.78 -17.60 7.21
CA HIS A 17 -0.75 -18.51 6.06
C HIS A 17 -0.58 -17.73 4.75
N PRO A 18 0.16 -18.26 3.74
CA PRO A 18 0.40 -17.57 2.47
C PRO A 18 -0.87 -17.09 1.73
N ASP A 19 -1.97 -17.84 1.80
CA ASP A 19 -3.23 -17.43 1.18
C ASP A 19 -4.09 -16.46 2.01
N ARG A 20 -3.69 -16.13 3.26
CA ARG A 20 -4.42 -15.15 4.07
C ARG A 20 -4.36 -13.78 3.40
N VAL A 21 -5.51 -13.13 3.29
CA VAL A 21 -5.60 -11.73 2.88
C VAL A 21 -5.28 -10.84 4.08
N VAL A 22 -4.35 -9.91 3.91
CA VAL A 22 -3.97 -8.92 4.92
C VAL A 22 -4.26 -7.52 4.40
N THR A 23 -4.53 -6.59 5.31
CA THR A 23 -4.74 -5.18 4.99
C THR A 23 -3.46 -4.40 5.27
N LEU A 24 -2.96 -3.68 4.27
CA LEU A 24 -1.76 -2.86 4.37
C LEU A 24 -2.02 -1.47 3.80
N ILE A 25 -1.13 -0.51 4.08
CA ILE A 25 -1.27 0.87 3.63
C ILE A 25 -0.14 1.24 2.67
N ALA A 26 -0.48 1.83 1.52
CA ALA A 26 0.47 2.48 0.62
C ALA A 26 0.28 4.00 0.64
N ALA A 27 1.38 4.73 0.48
CA ALA A 27 1.34 6.13 0.10
C ALA A 27 1.61 6.24 -1.41
N CYS A 28 0.68 6.79 -2.17
CA CYS A 28 0.77 6.89 -3.64
C CYS A 28 0.25 8.23 -4.16
N GLU A 29 0.64 8.58 -5.39
CA GLU A 29 0.02 9.71 -6.09
C GLU A 29 -1.44 9.38 -6.43
N MET A 30 -2.32 10.40 -6.46
CA MET A 30 -3.74 10.19 -6.77
C MET A 30 -3.97 9.51 -8.13
N ASN A 31 -3.13 9.83 -9.13
CA ASN A 31 -3.19 9.21 -10.45
C ASN A 31 -2.70 7.74 -10.48
N GLN A 32 -2.10 7.24 -9.40
CA GLN A 32 -1.64 5.85 -9.26
C GLN A 32 -2.65 4.96 -8.56
N VAL A 33 -3.65 5.51 -7.87
CA VAL A 33 -4.64 4.76 -7.09
C VAL A 33 -5.35 3.69 -7.93
N GLY A 34 -5.66 3.99 -9.20
CA GLY A 34 -6.29 3.04 -10.12
C GLY A 34 -5.43 1.80 -10.43
N ARG A 35 -4.11 1.85 -10.17
CA ARG A 35 -3.18 0.75 -10.47
C ARG A 35 -3.17 -0.35 -9.41
N PHE A 36 -3.78 -0.12 -8.24
CA PHE A 36 -3.88 -1.12 -7.17
C PHE A 36 -5.04 -2.11 -7.39
N ASN A 37 -6.09 -1.74 -8.13
CA ASN A 37 -7.25 -2.61 -8.34
C ASN A 37 -7.01 -3.64 -9.46
N MET A 38 -6.16 -4.63 -9.19
CA MET A 38 -5.87 -5.74 -10.08
C MET A 38 -6.61 -6.99 -9.60
N ARG A 39 -7.48 -7.55 -10.45
CA ARG A 39 -8.20 -8.80 -10.14
C ARG A 39 -7.28 -9.99 -10.34
N GLU A 40 -7.41 -11.00 -9.48
CA GLU A 40 -6.78 -12.30 -9.68
C GLU A 40 -7.44 -12.94 -10.91
N SER A 41 -6.81 -12.85 -12.08
CA SER A 41 -7.29 -13.54 -13.27
C SER A 41 -7.08 -15.05 -13.06
N ALA A 42 -8.15 -15.83 -13.24
CA ALA A 42 -8.12 -17.31 -13.21
C ALA A 42 -7.26 -17.95 -14.32
N ALA A 43 -6.54 -17.15 -15.10
CA ALA A 43 -5.60 -17.59 -16.12
C ALA A 43 -4.18 -17.18 -15.69
N HIS A 44 -3.39 -18.15 -15.21
CA HIS A 44 -1.95 -18.10 -15.41
C HIS A 44 -1.69 -18.13 -16.92
N SER A 45 -1.79 -16.96 -17.56
CA SER A 45 -1.19 -16.72 -18.87
C SER A 45 -0.01 -15.80 -18.61
N PRO A 46 1.23 -16.19 -18.95
CA PRO A 46 2.37 -15.31 -18.79
C PRO A 46 2.17 -14.16 -19.76
N ARG A 47 1.72 -13.01 -19.26
CA ARG A 47 1.72 -11.78 -20.05
C ARG A 47 3.17 -11.47 -20.35
N ILE A 48 3.53 -11.70 -21.61
CA ILE A 48 4.79 -11.27 -22.23
C ILE A 48 5.02 -9.82 -21.82
N ALA A 49 6.10 -9.60 -21.10
CA ALA A 49 6.57 -8.28 -20.72
C ALA A 49 6.76 -7.45 -21.99
N SER A 50 6.02 -6.35 -22.14
CA SER A 50 6.37 -5.32 -23.10
C SER A 50 7.69 -4.71 -22.66
N ASN A 51 8.71 -4.83 -23.51
CA ASN A 51 10.04 -4.25 -23.33
C ASN A 51 9.97 -2.77 -22.94
N SER A 52 10.12 -2.46 -21.66
CA SER A 52 10.55 -1.16 -21.17
C SER A 52 11.74 -1.38 -20.25
N SER A 53 12.92 -1.00 -20.76
CA SER A 53 14.21 -0.76 -20.10
C SER A 53 14.35 -1.04 -18.59
N PRO A 54 15.42 -1.75 -18.15
CA PRO A 54 15.66 -2.07 -16.75
C PRO A 54 16.29 -0.88 -16.03
N ASN A 55 15.49 0.00 -15.41
CA ASN A 55 16.02 0.89 -14.37
C ASN A 55 14.91 1.48 -13.49
N LYS A 56 15.04 1.25 -12.17
CA LYS A 56 14.28 1.80 -11.01
C LYS A 56 12.98 1.08 -10.59
N GLN A 57 13.15 0.05 -9.76
CA GLN A 57 12.21 -0.50 -8.76
C GLN A 57 10.74 -0.69 -9.17
N ASP A 58 10.44 -1.84 -9.78
CA ASP A 58 9.11 -2.30 -10.22
C ASP A 58 8.22 -2.85 -9.08
N HIS A 59 8.24 -2.21 -7.91
CA HIS A 59 7.57 -2.74 -6.72
C HIS A 59 6.71 -1.69 -6.02
N TRP A 60 5.52 -2.11 -5.60
CA TRP A 60 4.76 -1.37 -4.60
C TRP A 60 5.37 -1.57 -3.22
N ILE A 61 5.45 -0.49 -2.44
CA ILE A 61 5.85 -0.52 -1.04
C ILE A 61 4.64 -0.21 -0.18
N PHE A 62 4.46 -1.01 0.87
CA PHE A 62 3.38 -0.92 1.82
C PHE A 62 3.92 -0.88 3.24
N THR A 63 3.08 -0.42 4.17
CA THR A 63 3.35 -0.50 5.59
C THR A 63 2.15 -0.96 6.40
N SER A 64 2.43 -1.70 7.48
CA SER A 64 1.48 -2.05 8.55
C SER A 64 1.40 -0.97 9.64
N SER A 65 2.22 0.09 9.55
CA SER A 65 2.25 1.20 10.51
C SER A 65 1.36 2.36 10.08
N VAL A 66 0.34 2.66 10.88
CA VAL A 66 -0.51 3.85 10.66
C VAL A 66 0.30 5.14 10.74
N VAL A 67 1.20 5.26 11.73
CA VAL A 67 2.02 6.46 11.93
C VAL A 67 2.91 6.71 10.72
N ARG A 68 3.61 5.67 10.22
CA ARG A 68 4.46 5.80 9.04
C ARG A 68 3.62 6.16 7.81
N ALA A 69 2.49 5.49 7.62
CA ALA A 69 1.63 5.76 6.49
C ALA A 69 1.12 7.22 6.49
N GLN A 70 0.74 7.77 7.64
CA GLN A 70 0.34 9.18 7.76
C GLN A 70 1.47 10.15 7.37
N THR A 71 2.70 9.85 7.79
CA THR A 71 3.88 10.63 7.42
C THR A 71 4.15 10.55 5.93
N ASP A 72 4.18 9.33 5.37
CA ASP A 72 4.49 9.08 3.96
C ASP A 72 3.39 9.60 3.01
N SER A 73 2.15 9.70 3.50
CA SER A 73 0.99 10.18 2.77
C SER A 73 0.65 11.65 3.05
N ARG A 74 1.52 12.43 3.68
CA ARG A 74 1.21 13.80 4.09
C ARG A 74 0.71 14.66 2.92
N ASP A 75 1.41 14.58 1.79
CA ASP A 75 1.10 15.32 0.56
C ASP A 75 0.56 14.39 -0.55
N ARG A 76 0.16 13.16 -0.19
CA ARG A 76 -0.17 12.07 -1.13
C ARG A 76 -1.44 11.34 -0.68
N ALA A 77 -1.88 10.37 -1.48
CA ALA A 77 -3.00 9.51 -1.09
C ALA A 77 -2.52 8.40 -0.14
N MET A 78 -3.25 8.19 0.94
CA MET A 78 -3.13 7.04 1.83
C MET A 78 -4.13 5.97 1.37
N VAL A 79 -3.64 4.85 0.87
CA VAL A 79 -4.47 3.79 0.28
C VAL A 79 -4.36 2.53 1.10
N PHE A 80 -5.48 2.06 1.64
CA PHE A 80 -5.59 0.77 2.29
C PHE A 80 -5.87 -0.28 1.21
N VAL A 81 -5.05 -1.32 1.17
CA VAL A 81 -5.16 -2.42 0.21
C VAL A 81 -5.32 -3.75 0.94
N ALA A 82 -6.17 -4.62 0.40
CA ALA A 82 -6.27 -6.02 0.75
C ALA A 82 -5.47 -6.85 -0.25
N ILE A 83 -4.51 -7.62 0.24
CA ILE A 83 -3.56 -8.39 -0.58
C ILE A 83 -3.26 -9.75 0.09
N LYS A 84 -3.11 -10.81 -0.70
CA LYS A 84 -2.72 -12.13 -0.17
C LYS A 84 -1.26 -12.11 0.28
N LYS A 85 -0.99 -12.74 1.43
CA LYS A 85 0.34 -12.80 2.07
C LYS A 85 1.43 -13.35 1.13
N LYS A 86 1.12 -14.33 0.28
CA LYS A 86 2.06 -14.98 -0.64
C LYS A 86 2.71 -14.04 -1.65
N TYR A 87 2.10 -12.89 -1.93
CA TYR A 87 2.68 -11.90 -2.85
C TYR A 87 3.59 -10.89 -2.16
N LEU A 88 3.67 -10.92 -0.83
CA LEU A 88 4.40 -9.93 -0.04
C LEU A 88 5.80 -10.39 0.32
N THR A 89 6.79 -9.58 -0.06
CA THR A 89 8.18 -9.69 0.36
C THR A 89 8.46 -8.66 1.44
N LYS A 90 9.08 -9.09 2.55
CA LYS A 90 9.48 -8.18 3.63
C LYS A 90 10.55 -7.23 3.11
N VAL A 91 10.34 -5.91 3.30
CA VAL A 91 11.39 -4.91 2.99
C VAL A 91 12.50 -5.04 4.04
N PRO A 92 13.77 -5.22 3.64
CA PRO A 92 14.92 -5.25 4.55
C PRO A 92 14.98 -3.97 5.41
N ASP A 93 15.48 -4.10 6.64
CA ASP A 93 15.72 -3.00 7.60
C ASP A 93 14.50 -2.15 8.02
N SER A 94 13.33 -2.41 7.44
CA SER A 94 12.08 -1.78 7.85
C SER A 94 11.38 -2.64 8.89
N LEU A 95 10.91 -2.07 10.00
CA LEU A 95 10.12 -2.84 10.98
C LEU A 95 8.77 -3.30 10.40
N ASN A 96 8.08 -2.40 9.70
CA ASN A 96 6.67 -2.56 9.32
C ASN A 96 6.46 -2.47 7.80
N GLY A 97 7.49 -2.78 7.01
CA GLY A 97 7.52 -2.55 5.56
C GLY A 97 7.40 -3.82 4.74
N TRP A 98 6.55 -3.80 3.73
CA TRP A 98 6.27 -4.92 2.83
C TRP A 98 6.30 -4.43 1.39
N SER A 99 6.60 -5.32 0.46
CA SER A 99 6.65 -4.98 -0.96
C SER A 99 6.02 -6.09 -1.81
N CYS A 100 5.55 -5.74 -3.00
CA CYS A 100 5.20 -6.71 -4.02
C CYS A 100 5.49 -6.14 -5.40
N PRO A 101 5.68 -6.97 -6.45
CA PRO A 101 5.78 -6.49 -7.81
C PRO A 101 4.54 -5.71 -8.25
N TYR A 102 4.70 -4.78 -9.19
CA TYR A 102 3.55 -4.17 -9.89
C TYR A 102 2.70 -5.21 -10.61
N GLY A 103 1.39 -4.92 -10.77
CA GLY A 103 0.43 -5.85 -11.38
C GLY A 103 -0.01 -7.01 -10.47
N THR A 104 0.52 -7.10 -9.25
CA THR A 104 0.08 -8.08 -8.25
C THR A 104 -1.41 -7.92 -7.93
N PRO A 105 -2.20 -9.02 -7.91
CA PRO A 105 -3.61 -8.94 -7.54
C PRO A 105 -3.83 -8.41 -6.12
N MET A 106 -4.61 -7.34 -6.01
CA MET A 106 -5.00 -6.73 -4.74
C MET A 106 -6.26 -5.87 -4.93
N GLN A 107 -6.87 -5.50 -3.82
CA GLN A 107 -8.09 -4.71 -3.80
C GLN A 107 -7.90 -3.45 -2.96
N VAL A 108 -8.25 -2.29 -3.52
CA VAL A 108 -8.35 -1.05 -2.74
C VAL A 108 -9.57 -1.14 -1.81
N MET A 109 -9.31 -1.03 -0.52
CA MET A 109 -10.31 -1.07 0.54
C MET A 109 -10.79 0.33 0.91
N LYS A 110 -9.86 1.29 1.00
CA LYS A 110 -10.16 2.68 1.35
C LYS A 110 -9.07 3.60 0.81
N ILE A 111 -9.47 4.79 0.40
CA ILE A 111 -8.56 5.87 0.02
C ILE A 111 -8.82 7.02 0.99
N GLN A 112 -7.76 7.57 1.55
CA GLN A 112 -7.81 8.73 2.41
C GLN A 112 -6.80 9.74 1.91
N HIS A 113 -7.23 10.99 1.76
CA HIS A 113 -6.33 12.07 1.39
C HIS A 113 -5.57 12.51 2.63
N GLY A 114 -4.25 12.71 2.50
CA GLY A 114 -3.48 13.44 3.50
C GLY A 114 -4.18 14.77 3.76
N ARG A 115 -4.39 15.13 5.03
CA ARG A 115 -4.85 16.48 5.35
C ARG A 115 -3.70 17.41 5.00
N SER A 116 -3.77 18.09 3.85
CA SER A 116 -3.05 19.35 3.69
C SER A 116 -3.42 20.17 4.90
N SER A 117 -2.45 20.55 5.72
CA SER A 117 -2.67 21.47 6.82
C SER A 117 -3.14 22.80 6.23
N SER A 118 -4.43 22.93 5.96
CA SER A 118 -5.09 24.23 5.88
C SER A 118 -4.72 24.94 7.17
N GLY A 119 -4.03 26.06 7.04
CA GLY A 119 -3.15 26.64 8.06
C GLY A 119 -3.77 26.69 9.45
N LEU A 120 -2.96 26.34 10.46
CA LEU A 120 -3.14 26.86 11.79
C LEU A 120 -2.94 28.39 11.70
N SER A 121 -4.01 29.12 11.45
CA SER A 121 -4.05 30.55 11.73
C SER A 121 -4.03 30.68 13.25
N PHE A 122 -2.88 31.00 13.81
CA PHE A 122 -2.80 31.54 15.15
C PHE A 122 -3.61 32.85 15.15
N LEU A 123 -4.82 32.79 15.69
CA LEU A 123 -5.52 33.99 16.14
C LEU A 123 -4.69 34.54 17.30
N ASN A 124 -3.90 35.57 17.01
CA ASN A 124 -3.40 36.46 18.04
C ASN A 124 -4.62 37.03 18.78
N ALA A 125 -4.67 36.79 20.09
CA ALA A 125 -5.47 37.55 21.04
C ALA A 125 -4.51 38.11 22.08
#